data_AF-A0A0C3MVJ8-F1
#
_entry.id   AF-A0A0C3MVJ8-F1
#
_cell.length_a   1.000
_cell.length_b   1.000
_cell.length_c   1.000
_cell.angle_alpha   90.00
_cell.angle_beta   90.00
_cell.angle_gamma   90.00
#
_symmetry.space_group_name_H-M   'P 1'
#
loop_
_entity.id
_entity.type
_entity.pdbx_description
1 polymer ?
#
loop_
_entity_poly.entity_id
_entity_poly.type
_entity_poly.pdbx_seq_one_letter_code
_entity_poly.pdbx_strand_id
1 'polypeptide(L)'
;PPPAQQRTSSVGPIRSQPLRARQAAQPGATFRWSAKRYFLTPSTWKAAVESHQDGGKHWHVIVQFDQAIRSRRADLFDIDGLHPNVVTLKSHRDLLTRWEYIHKEEGAEVFGPWQGPSGNAEVQDLKEGKRDERFVYIRSATSRDDFEGRAKELAPYEWIIHHDKFMSFADKHWKAPRPAYESKWTEFPRLPAVMAEWAAGEMKNPDRPKTLCVWGPSRTGKTEWARSLGPHIYMNGQLNAAKLFELDGDQEPEYLVLDDMDIDRFWSVKEFFGAQREFEITDKYMRKRTVFWGKPCIWLNNKNPLNTTVHDVDWLKANTVVYNLDHPLYNDAE
;
A
#
# COMPACT_ATOMS: atom_id res chain seq x y z
N PRO A 1 81.20 27.15 -12.54
CA PRO A 1 82.31 27.56 -11.66
C PRO A 1 81.81 28.32 -10.41
N PRO A 2 82.28 28.09 -9.17
CA PRO A 2 83.18 27.05 -8.62
C PRO A 2 82.49 26.29 -7.42
N PRO A 3 83.22 25.45 -6.63
CA PRO A 3 82.65 24.36 -5.81
C PRO A 3 82.65 24.57 -4.27
N ALA A 4 82.07 23.58 -3.58
CA ALA A 4 82.38 23.07 -2.23
C ALA A 4 82.28 24.01 -1.00
N GLN A 5 81.58 23.52 0.04
CA GLN A 5 82.15 23.39 1.38
C GLN A 5 81.29 22.48 2.27
N GLN A 6 81.82 21.28 2.57
CA GLN A 6 81.52 20.57 3.81
C GLN A 6 82.06 21.42 4.97
N ARG A 7 81.24 21.58 6.02
CA ARG A 7 81.73 21.88 7.36
C ARG A 7 81.16 20.85 8.33
N THR A 8 82.06 20.03 8.84
CA THR A 8 81.91 19.20 10.02
C THR A 8 82.06 20.05 11.28
N SER A 9 81.48 19.54 12.39
CA SER A 9 81.71 19.85 13.83
C SER A 9 80.38 20.22 14.50
N SER A 10 79.97 19.69 15.65
CA SER A 10 80.59 18.79 16.62
C SER A 10 79.48 18.39 17.59
N VAL A 11 79.42 17.11 17.96
CA VAL A 11 78.55 16.62 19.04
C VAL A 11 79.12 17.13 20.37
N GLY A 12 78.31 17.87 21.12
CA GLY A 12 78.53 18.25 22.52
C GLY A 12 77.24 18.00 23.31
N PRO A 13 77.32 17.70 24.62
CA PRO A 13 76.33 16.88 25.31
C PRO A 13 75.00 17.61 25.59
N ILE A 14 73.91 16.88 25.40
CA ILE A 14 72.55 17.24 25.82
C ILE A 14 72.55 17.33 27.36
N ARG A 15 72.50 18.53 27.92
CA ARG A 15 72.06 18.74 29.30
C ARG A 15 70.56 18.50 29.35
N SER A 16 70.15 17.41 29.97
CA SER A 16 68.78 17.18 30.41
C SER A 16 68.38 18.28 31.39
N GLN A 17 67.46 19.15 30.98
CA GLN A 17 66.66 19.92 31.93
C GLN A 17 65.40 19.13 32.27
N PRO A 18 64.98 19.11 33.55
CA PRO A 18 63.90 18.27 34.01
C PRO A 18 62.56 18.71 33.40
N LEU A 19 61.78 17.72 32.97
CA LEU A 19 60.38 17.85 32.59
C LEU A 19 59.62 18.63 33.67
N ARG A 20 59.19 19.86 33.33
CA ARG A 20 58.19 20.58 34.13
C ARG A 20 56.93 19.72 34.20
N ALA A 21 56.41 19.59 35.42
CA ALA A 21 55.21 18.86 35.77
C ALA A 21 54.07 19.10 34.78
N ARG A 22 53.47 18.01 34.28
CA ARG A 22 52.22 18.03 33.50
C ARG A 22 51.16 18.72 34.34
N GLN A 23 50.67 19.88 33.89
CA GLN A 23 49.43 20.45 34.37
C GLN A 23 48.31 19.45 34.09
N ALA A 24 47.69 18.93 35.15
CA ALA A 24 46.46 18.15 35.06
C ALA A 24 45.39 19.03 34.40
N ALA A 25 44.77 18.52 33.33
CA ALA A 25 43.65 19.18 32.69
C ALA A 25 42.49 19.32 33.68
N GLN A 26 41.97 20.54 33.85
CA GLN A 26 40.85 20.81 34.75
C GLN A 26 39.52 20.29 34.17
N PRO A 27 38.60 19.77 35.01
CA PRO A 27 37.23 19.47 34.61
C PRO A 27 36.53 20.73 34.10
N GLY A 28 35.86 20.66 32.95
CA GLY A 28 35.20 21.81 32.31
C GLY A 28 35.99 22.46 31.17
N ALA A 29 37.15 21.94 30.79
CA ALA A 29 37.78 22.31 29.53
C ALA A 29 36.89 21.83 28.37
N THR A 30 36.25 22.78 27.68
CA THR A 30 35.54 22.55 26.42
C THR A 30 36.36 21.62 25.54
N PHE A 31 35.87 20.39 25.30
CA PHE A 31 36.38 19.52 24.25
C PHE A 31 36.23 20.27 22.92
N ARG A 32 37.29 20.98 22.50
CA ARG A 32 37.39 21.54 21.17
C ARG A 32 38.05 20.46 20.31
N TRP A 33 37.27 19.85 19.44
CA TRP A 33 37.80 19.04 18.35
C TRP A 33 38.70 19.93 17.49
N SER A 34 39.99 19.97 17.82
CA SER A 34 40.98 20.78 17.12
C SER A 34 41.80 19.86 16.23
N ALA A 35 41.17 19.33 15.18
CA ALA A 35 41.93 18.83 14.04
C ALA A 35 42.52 20.05 13.32
N LYS A 36 43.52 20.68 13.94
CA LYS A 36 44.17 21.94 13.53
C LYS A 36 44.76 21.92 12.12
N ARG A 37 44.64 20.80 11.39
CA ARG A 37 45.31 20.58 10.12
C ARG A 37 44.38 20.38 8.92
N TYR A 38 43.07 20.10 9.09
CA TYR A 38 42.24 19.66 7.94
C TYR A 38 40.86 20.28 7.74
N PHE A 39 40.43 21.26 8.55
CA PHE A 39 39.11 21.90 8.36
C PHE A 39 37.92 20.92 8.24
N LEU A 40 38.06 19.70 8.76
CA LEU A 40 36.95 18.77 8.84
C LEU A 40 35.98 19.32 9.88
N THR A 41 34.79 19.68 9.46
CA THR A 41 33.76 20.21 10.36
C THR A 41 32.73 19.12 10.56
N PRO A 42 32.65 18.49 11.75
CA PRO A 42 31.60 17.53 12.03
C PRO A 42 30.22 18.17 11.84
N SER A 43 29.30 17.46 11.21
CA SER A 43 27.90 17.87 11.15
C SER A 43 27.22 17.69 12.50
N THR A 44 27.54 16.59 13.20
CA THR A 44 27.12 16.34 14.59
C THR A 44 28.09 15.38 15.28
N TRP A 45 28.14 15.40 16.61
CA TRP A 45 28.99 14.50 17.40
C TRP A 45 28.50 14.33 18.84
N LYS A 46 28.91 13.21 19.46
CA LYS A 46 28.71 12.89 20.88
C LYS A 46 29.97 12.25 21.44
N ALA A 47 30.33 12.58 22.67
CA ALA A 47 31.43 11.93 23.38
C ALA A 47 31.05 11.57 24.81
N ALA A 48 31.62 10.50 25.35
CA ALA A 48 31.58 10.16 26.78
C ALA A 48 32.97 9.80 27.30
N VAL A 49 33.20 10.09 28.58
CA VAL A 49 34.44 9.76 29.28
C VAL A 49 34.21 8.60 30.23
N GLU A 50 34.92 7.51 29.99
CA GLU A 50 35.00 6.34 30.86
C GLU A 50 36.23 6.47 31.76
N SER A 51 36.04 6.33 33.07
CA SER A 51 37.16 6.34 34.03
C SER A 51 37.61 4.91 34.31
N HIS A 52 38.81 4.56 33.86
CA HIS A 52 39.38 3.25 34.16
C HIS A 52 39.84 3.17 35.63
N GLN A 53 39.79 1.95 36.19
CA GLN A 53 40.22 1.66 37.56
C GLN A 53 41.73 1.92 37.81
N ASP A 54 42.53 2.03 36.75
CA ASP A 54 43.96 2.36 36.79
C ASP A 54 44.23 3.89 36.77
N GLY A 55 43.17 4.71 36.78
CA GLY A 55 43.25 6.17 36.74
C GLY A 55 43.34 6.77 35.33
N GLY A 56 43.36 5.95 34.27
CA GLY A 56 43.28 6.40 32.88
C GLY A 56 41.87 6.86 32.50
N LYS A 57 41.77 7.90 31.67
CA LYS A 57 40.50 8.32 31.05
C LYS A 57 40.43 7.82 29.62
N HIS A 58 39.39 7.08 29.28
CA HIS A 58 39.13 6.61 27.93
C HIS A 58 37.93 7.34 27.33
N TRP A 59 38.04 7.75 26.07
CA TRP A 59 37.06 8.57 25.40
C TRP A 59 36.36 7.78 24.31
N HIS A 60 35.04 7.70 24.38
CA HIS A 60 34.21 7.18 23.30
C HIS A 60 33.61 8.36 22.54
N VAL A 61 33.86 8.45 21.23
CA VAL A 61 33.38 9.56 20.39
C VAL A 61 32.69 9.00 19.16
N ILE A 62 31.42 9.38 18.96
CA ILE A 62 30.74 9.21 17.68
C ILE A 62 30.72 10.57 16.98
N VAL A 63 31.20 10.58 15.74
CA VAL A 63 31.30 11.78 14.91
C VAL A 63 30.71 11.51 13.53
N GLN A 64 29.85 12.41 13.06
CA GLN A 64 29.31 12.40 11.72
C GLN A 64 29.85 13.61 10.96
N PHE A 65 30.21 13.40 9.70
CA PHE A 65 30.64 14.45 8.79
C PHE A 65 29.56 14.67 7.72
N ASP A 66 29.55 15.85 7.13
CA ASP A 66 28.68 16.22 5.99
C ASP A 66 29.02 15.43 4.72
N GLN A 67 30.29 15.01 4.59
CA GLN A 67 30.80 14.28 3.44
C GLN A 67 31.55 13.03 3.87
N ALA A 68 31.52 12.02 3.00
CA ALA A 68 32.27 10.78 3.21
C ALA A 68 33.79 11.05 3.16
N ILE A 69 34.48 10.79 4.27
CA ILE A 69 35.93 10.92 4.36
C ILE A 69 36.60 9.67 3.76
N ARG A 70 37.40 9.87 2.72
CA ARG A 70 38.28 8.82 2.14
C ARG A 70 39.73 9.27 2.25
N SER A 71 40.52 8.60 3.10
CA SER A 71 41.93 8.91 3.30
C SER A 71 42.75 7.65 3.56
N ARG A 72 44.01 7.65 3.13
CA ARG A 72 45.00 6.60 3.44
C ARG A 72 45.90 6.98 4.63
N ARG A 73 45.68 8.14 5.22
CA ARG A 73 46.48 8.65 6.33
C ARG A 73 46.01 8.06 7.65
N ALA A 74 46.92 7.44 8.40
CA ALA A 74 46.63 6.92 9.73
C ALA A 74 46.40 8.05 10.75
N ASP A 75 47.14 9.15 10.63
CA ASP A 75 47.14 10.27 11.59
C ASP A 75 45.96 11.25 11.42
N LEU A 76 44.98 10.95 10.56
CA LEU A 76 43.92 11.91 10.20
C LEU A 76 43.05 12.29 11.40
N PHE A 77 42.84 11.36 12.33
CA PHE A 77 41.97 11.52 13.49
C PHE A 77 42.75 11.64 14.80
N ASP A 78 44.06 11.89 14.75
CA ASP A 78 44.88 12.09 15.94
C ASP A 78 44.45 13.36 16.68
N ILE A 79 44.29 13.26 18.00
CA ILE A 79 43.88 14.38 18.88
C ILE A 79 44.98 14.59 19.91
N ASP A 80 45.62 15.76 19.88
CA ASP A 80 46.69 16.16 20.82
C ASP A 80 47.79 15.10 21.01
N GLY A 81 48.13 14.39 19.92
CA GLY A 81 49.17 13.34 19.90
C GLY A 81 48.69 11.96 20.35
N LEU A 82 47.38 11.79 20.59
CA LEU A 82 46.74 10.50 20.85
C LEU A 82 46.18 9.93 19.55
N HIS A 83 46.47 8.65 19.29
CA HIS A 83 45.99 7.93 18.11
C HIS A 83 44.77 7.08 18.48
N PRO A 84 43.54 7.47 18.07
CA PRO A 84 42.33 6.73 18.44
C PRO A 84 42.19 5.44 17.63
N ASN A 85 41.47 4.47 18.21
CA ASN A 85 40.99 3.31 17.45
C ASN A 85 39.72 3.70 16.67
N VAL A 86 39.87 3.93 15.35
CA VAL A 86 38.79 4.42 14.49
C VAL A 86 38.08 3.27 13.79
N VAL A 87 36.76 3.21 13.94
CA VAL A 87 35.89 2.26 13.23
C VAL A 87 34.79 3.00 12.49
N THR A 88 34.60 2.70 11.21
CA THR A 88 33.46 3.21 10.44
C THR A 88 32.18 2.48 10.83
N LEU A 89 31.14 3.22 11.20
CA LEU A 89 29.80 2.69 11.45
C LEU A 89 29.08 2.56 10.10
N LYS A 90 28.70 1.33 9.73
CA LYS A 90 28.21 1.03 8.38
C LYS A 90 26.69 0.98 8.28
N SER A 91 26.00 0.84 9.41
CA SER A 91 24.55 0.69 9.51
C SER A 91 23.98 1.47 10.70
N HIS A 92 22.68 1.73 10.66
CA HIS A 92 21.95 2.34 11.79
C HIS A 92 22.01 1.46 13.05
N ARG A 93 21.98 0.13 12.91
CA ARG A 93 22.22 -0.81 14.02
C ARG A 93 23.60 -0.65 14.66
N ASP A 94 24.68 -0.54 13.87
CA ASP A 94 26.03 -0.29 14.41
C ASP A 94 26.05 1.04 15.18
N LEU A 95 25.35 2.06 14.66
CA LEU A 95 25.21 3.36 15.31
C LEU A 95 24.52 3.26 16.67
N LEU A 96 23.41 2.53 16.74
CA LEU A 96 22.64 2.33 17.98
C LEU A 96 23.46 1.55 19.02
N THR A 97 24.11 0.46 18.64
CA THR A 97 24.97 -0.30 19.57
C THR A 97 26.08 0.57 20.16
N ARG A 98 26.69 1.46 19.37
CA ARG A 98 27.71 2.40 19.87
C ARG A 98 27.10 3.54 20.68
N TRP A 99 25.90 3.98 20.33
CA TRP A 99 25.15 4.99 21.08
C TRP A 99 24.81 4.49 22.48
N GLU A 100 24.31 3.25 22.61
CA GLU A 100 24.07 2.58 23.89
C GLU A 100 25.37 2.45 24.70
N TYR A 101 26.48 2.12 24.04
CA TYR A 101 27.78 2.00 24.70
C TYR A 101 28.25 3.31 25.34
N ILE A 102 28.04 4.46 24.68
CA ILE A 102 28.32 5.80 25.21
C ILE A 102 27.49 6.12 26.48
N HIS A 103 26.32 5.50 26.63
CA HIS A 103 25.39 5.75 27.75
C HIS A 103 25.32 4.59 28.74
N LYS A 104 26.24 3.62 28.66
CA LYS A 104 26.21 2.40 29.47
C LYS A 104 26.53 2.63 30.94
N GLU A 105 27.41 3.60 31.23
CA GLU A 105 27.85 3.89 32.60
C GLU A 105 27.04 5.03 33.22
N GLU A 106 26.37 4.73 34.33
CA GLU A 106 25.67 5.72 35.14
C GLU A 106 26.69 6.71 35.75
N GLY A 107 26.57 7.99 35.41
CA GLY A 107 27.46 9.05 35.90
C GLY A 107 28.65 9.40 35.00
N ALA A 108 28.77 8.81 33.80
CA ALA A 108 29.77 9.23 32.82
C ALA A 108 29.56 10.69 32.38
N GLU A 109 30.65 11.44 32.23
CA GLU A 109 30.59 12.79 31.68
C GLU A 109 30.35 12.72 30.16
N VAL A 110 29.22 13.28 29.70
CA VAL A 110 28.79 13.25 28.29
C VAL A 110 28.85 14.65 27.68
N PHE A 111 29.36 14.74 26.44
CA PHE A 111 29.61 15.98 25.71
C PHE A 111 29.06 15.92 24.28
N GLY A 112 28.78 17.08 23.71
CA GLY A 112 28.47 17.24 22.29
C GLY A 112 26.98 17.51 22.00
N PRO A 113 26.70 18.13 20.83
CA PRO A 113 25.36 18.64 20.50
C PRO A 113 24.38 17.55 20.03
N TRP A 114 24.85 16.35 19.71
CA TRP A 114 23.99 15.31 19.18
C TRP A 114 23.04 14.75 20.25
N GLN A 115 21.75 14.67 19.96
CA GLN A 115 20.75 14.10 20.87
C GLN A 115 20.47 12.61 20.62
N GLY A 116 21.12 12.04 19.61
CA GLY A 116 21.01 10.63 19.26
C GLY A 116 20.42 10.41 17.87
N PRO A 117 20.46 9.16 17.38
CA PRO A 117 19.77 8.81 16.15
C PRO A 117 18.27 9.07 16.27
N SER A 118 17.73 9.90 15.37
CA SER A 118 16.31 10.22 15.30
C SER A 118 15.61 9.32 14.29
N GLY A 119 14.64 8.51 14.74
CA GLY A 119 13.85 7.62 13.88
C GLY A 119 13.42 6.37 14.62
N ASN A 120 12.35 5.71 14.17
CA ASN A 120 12.07 4.35 14.61
C ASN A 120 13.15 3.45 13.98
N ALA A 121 14.06 2.94 14.83
CA ALA A 121 15.20 2.11 14.43
C ALA A 121 14.79 0.98 13.47
N GLU A 122 13.66 0.33 13.72
CA GLU A 122 13.15 -0.76 12.88
C GLU A 122 12.75 -0.27 11.48
N VAL A 123 12.10 0.88 11.38
CA VAL A 123 11.68 1.47 10.10
C VAL A 123 12.89 1.96 9.30
N GLN A 124 13.89 2.53 9.98
CA GLN A 124 15.11 2.99 9.34
C GLN A 124 15.97 1.81 8.87
N ASP A 125 16.09 0.77 9.69
CA ASP A 125 16.73 -0.49 9.30
C ASP A 125 16.00 -1.14 8.11
N LEU A 126 14.67 -1.07 8.06
CA LEU A 126 13.90 -1.55 6.91
C LEU A 126 14.18 -0.72 5.66
N LYS A 127 14.18 0.62 5.74
CA LYS A 127 14.49 1.52 4.61
C LYS A 127 15.88 1.22 4.02
N GLU A 128 16.87 0.99 4.87
CA GLU A 128 18.26 0.70 4.48
C GLU A 128 18.50 -0.80 4.19
N GLY A 129 17.56 -1.67 4.59
CA GLY A 129 17.64 -3.13 4.52
C GLY A 129 17.34 -3.74 3.15
N LYS A 130 17.19 -5.07 3.10
CA LYS A 130 16.91 -5.76 1.85
C LYS A 130 15.50 -5.48 1.37
N ARG A 131 15.32 -5.43 0.04
CA ARG A 131 14.02 -5.22 -0.60
C ARG A 131 12.97 -6.22 -0.08
N ASP A 132 13.31 -7.51 0.00
CA ASP A 132 12.38 -8.54 0.44
C ASP A 132 11.90 -8.33 1.88
N GLU A 133 12.77 -7.91 2.80
CA GLU A 133 12.42 -7.64 4.20
C GLU A 133 11.40 -6.49 4.31
N ARG A 134 11.60 -5.41 3.53
CA ARG A 134 10.61 -4.32 3.43
C ARG A 134 9.26 -4.81 2.92
N PHE A 135 9.26 -5.58 1.84
CA PHE A 135 8.00 -6.05 1.24
C PHE A 135 7.27 -7.07 2.13
N VAL A 136 8.00 -7.89 2.90
CA VAL A 136 7.40 -8.76 3.93
C VAL A 136 6.70 -7.92 5.00
N TYR A 137 7.34 -6.84 5.47
CA TYR A 137 6.74 -5.94 6.46
C TYR A 137 5.54 -5.14 5.91
N ILE A 138 5.62 -4.65 4.67
CA ILE A 138 4.48 -3.98 4.01
C ILE A 138 3.30 -4.97 3.92
N ARG A 139 3.56 -6.21 3.49
CA ARG A 139 2.54 -7.26 3.34
C ARG A 139 1.91 -7.69 4.67
N SER A 140 2.62 -7.57 5.80
CA SER A 140 2.09 -7.93 7.12
C SER A 140 1.17 -6.87 7.73
N ALA A 141 0.85 -5.80 6.98
CA ALA A 141 -0.15 -4.82 7.37
C ALA A 141 -1.49 -5.49 7.72
N THR A 142 -2.22 -4.89 8.65
CA THR A 142 -3.49 -5.44 9.15
C THR A 142 -4.72 -4.76 8.55
N SER A 143 -4.53 -3.60 7.92
CA SER A 143 -5.57 -2.85 7.22
C SER A 143 -5.04 -2.29 5.90
N ARG A 144 -5.96 -1.86 5.03
CA ARG A 144 -5.62 -1.15 3.80
C ARG A 144 -4.79 0.10 4.07
N ASP A 145 -5.23 0.93 5.02
CA ASP A 145 -4.56 2.19 5.33
C ASP A 145 -3.14 1.96 5.87
N ASP A 146 -2.96 0.94 6.72
CA ASP A 146 -1.65 0.51 7.22
C ASP A 146 -0.75 0.02 6.07
N PHE A 147 -1.28 -0.79 5.16
CA PHE A 147 -0.55 -1.27 3.97
C PHE A 147 -0.10 -0.12 3.06
N GLU A 148 -1.01 0.79 2.73
CA GLU A 148 -0.69 1.94 1.89
C GLU A 148 0.30 2.88 2.58
N GLY A 149 0.16 3.09 3.89
CA GLY A 149 1.08 3.88 4.70
C GLY A 149 2.50 3.30 4.69
N ARG A 150 2.64 2.01 5.00
CA ARG A 150 3.93 1.29 4.95
C ARG A 150 4.54 1.31 3.56
N ALA A 151 3.74 1.13 2.51
CA ALA A 151 4.24 1.14 1.14
C ALA A 151 4.73 2.53 0.70
N LYS A 152 3.99 3.60 1.02
CA LYS A 152 4.39 5.00 0.77
C LYS A 152 5.68 5.36 1.52
N GLU A 153 5.84 4.85 2.74
CA GLU A 153 7.02 5.15 3.56
C GLU A 153 8.26 4.33 3.19
N LEU A 154 8.11 3.01 3.00
CA LEU A 154 9.23 2.08 2.86
C LEU A 154 9.60 1.78 1.40
N ALA A 155 8.68 2.00 0.45
CA ALA A 155 8.89 1.72 -0.96
C ALA A 155 8.30 2.83 -1.86
N PRO A 156 8.64 4.11 -1.66
CA PRO A 156 8.01 5.24 -2.36
C PRO A 156 8.18 5.17 -3.89
N TYR A 157 9.32 4.68 -4.39
CA TYR A 157 9.55 4.53 -5.82
C TYR A 157 8.65 3.45 -6.42
N GLU A 158 8.62 2.25 -5.83
CA GLU A 158 7.74 1.17 -6.28
C GLU A 158 6.27 1.52 -6.10
N TRP A 159 5.91 2.26 -5.05
CA TRP A 159 4.56 2.77 -4.86
C TRP A 159 4.10 3.64 -6.04
N ILE A 160 4.97 4.49 -6.57
CA ILE A 160 4.66 5.35 -7.72
C ILE A 160 4.63 4.53 -9.01
N ILE A 161 5.68 3.76 -9.31
CA ILE A 161 5.83 3.06 -10.60
C ILE A 161 4.91 1.84 -10.72
N HIS A 162 4.55 1.21 -9.59
CA HIS A 162 3.69 0.03 -9.54
C HIS A 162 2.40 0.29 -8.77
N HIS A 163 1.96 1.55 -8.72
CA HIS A 163 0.76 1.97 -7.99
C HIS A 163 -0.43 1.05 -8.23
N ASP A 164 -0.78 0.78 -9.49
CA ASP A 164 -1.94 -0.06 -9.84
C ASP A 164 -1.81 -1.51 -9.34
N LYS A 165 -0.59 -2.02 -9.19
CA LYS A 165 -0.35 -3.37 -8.65
C LYS A 165 -0.54 -3.38 -7.14
N PHE A 166 -0.07 -2.34 -6.44
CA PHE A 166 -0.34 -2.16 -5.01
C PHE A 166 -1.84 -2.01 -4.75
N MET A 167 -2.53 -1.15 -5.51
CA MET A 167 -3.97 -0.96 -5.39
C MET A 167 -4.73 -2.25 -5.69
N SER A 168 -4.39 -2.95 -6.78
CA SER A 168 -5.05 -4.23 -7.11
C SER A 168 -4.82 -5.31 -6.05
N PHE A 169 -3.65 -5.34 -5.40
CA PHE A 169 -3.40 -6.23 -4.28
C PHE A 169 -4.24 -5.83 -3.07
N ALA A 170 -4.24 -4.55 -2.71
CA ALA A 170 -4.99 -4.02 -1.58
C ALA A 170 -6.51 -4.24 -1.74
N ASP A 171 -7.06 -3.96 -2.93
CA ASP A 171 -8.47 -4.14 -3.26
C ASP A 171 -8.91 -5.60 -3.13
N LYS A 172 -8.01 -6.56 -3.41
CA LYS A 172 -8.29 -8.00 -3.27
C LYS A 172 -8.15 -8.50 -1.85
N HIS A 173 -7.23 -7.93 -1.07
CA HIS A 173 -6.90 -8.39 0.28
C HIS A 173 -7.83 -7.77 1.34
N TRP A 174 -8.16 -6.49 1.19
CA TRP A 174 -9.10 -5.76 2.03
C TRP A 174 -10.29 -5.30 1.18
N LYS A 175 -11.02 -6.27 0.64
CA LYS A 175 -12.23 -5.99 -0.13
C LYS A 175 -13.23 -5.22 0.74
N ALA A 176 -13.67 -4.07 0.26
CA ALA A 176 -14.80 -3.39 0.87
C ALA A 176 -16.07 -4.24 0.64
N PRO A 177 -16.91 -4.43 1.67
CA PRO A 177 -18.19 -5.09 1.48
C PRO A 177 -19.02 -4.28 0.47
N ARG A 178 -19.70 -4.97 -0.44
CA ARG A 178 -20.61 -4.29 -1.37
C ARG A 178 -21.74 -3.68 -0.54
N PRO A 179 -22.02 -2.37 -0.68
CA PRO A 179 -23.12 -1.76 0.04
C PRO A 179 -24.42 -2.46 -0.37
N ALA A 180 -25.25 -2.82 0.61
CA ALA A 180 -26.56 -3.36 0.36
C ALA A 180 -27.39 -2.35 -0.46
N TYR A 181 -28.19 -2.83 -1.40
CA TYR A 181 -29.11 -1.96 -2.10
C TYR A 181 -30.24 -1.54 -1.17
N GLU A 182 -30.46 -0.23 -1.05
CA GLU A 182 -31.60 0.34 -0.36
C GLU A 182 -32.57 0.91 -1.41
N SER A 183 -33.77 0.33 -1.49
CA SER A 183 -34.82 0.82 -2.39
C SER A 183 -35.50 2.04 -1.80
N LYS A 184 -35.80 3.04 -2.65
CA LYS A 184 -36.62 4.20 -2.27
C LYS A 184 -38.06 3.81 -1.94
N TRP A 185 -38.59 2.79 -2.61
CA TRP A 185 -39.95 2.28 -2.41
C TRP A 185 -39.90 0.83 -1.98
N THR A 186 -40.65 0.50 -0.93
CA THR A 186 -40.79 -0.87 -0.42
C THR A 186 -42.13 -1.50 -0.79
N GLU A 187 -43.09 -0.68 -1.23
CA GLU A 187 -44.43 -1.10 -1.61
C GLU A 187 -44.71 -0.82 -3.08
N PHE A 188 -45.27 -1.83 -3.75
CA PHE A 188 -45.63 -1.79 -5.17
C PHE A 188 -47.10 -2.21 -5.33
N PRO A 189 -48.07 -1.39 -4.88
CA PRO A 189 -49.49 -1.75 -4.86
C PRO A 189 -50.07 -1.96 -6.26
N ARG A 190 -49.45 -1.37 -7.29
CA ARG A 190 -49.86 -1.50 -8.69
C ARG A 190 -49.04 -2.55 -9.44
N LEU A 191 -48.50 -3.55 -8.74
CA LEU A 191 -47.73 -4.63 -9.37
C LEU A 191 -48.62 -5.51 -10.26
N PRO A 192 -48.34 -5.63 -11.57
CA PRO A 192 -49.09 -6.50 -12.46
C PRO A 192 -48.96 -7.97 -12.07
N ALA A 193 -50.06 -8.72 -12.21
CA ALA A 193 -50.11 -10.15 -11.89
C ALA A 193 -49.01 -10.95 -12.61
N VAL A 194 -48.74 -10.67 -13.88
CA VAL A 194 -47.68 -11.35 -14.66
C VAL A 194 -46.30 -11.24 -13.99
N MET A 195 -45.96 -10.06 -13.47
CA MET A 195 -44.69 -9.84 -12.79
C MET A 195 -44.66 -10.52 -11.41
N ALA A 196 -45.78 -10.48 -10.68
CA ALA A 196 -45.92 -11.13 -9.39
C ALA A 196 -45.86 -12.67 -9.50
N GLU A 197 -46.55 -13.24 -10.48
CA GLU A 197 -46.56 -14.69 -10.78
C GLU A 197 -45.18 -15.17 -11.21
N TRP A 198 -44.49 -14.40 -12.07
CA TRP A 198 -43.10 -14.69 -12.44
C TRP A 198 -42.20 -14.73 -11.20
N ALA A 199 -42.31 -13.72 -10.33
CA ALA A 199 -41.50 -13.65 -9.10
C ALA A 199 -41.83 -14.79 -8.13
N ALA A 200 -43.09 -15.23 -8.05
CA ALA A 200 -43.49 -16.34 -7.20
C ALA A 200 -43.06 -17.72 -7.74
N GLY A 201 -42.99 -17.87 -9.05
CA GLY A 201 -42.70 -19.12 -9.75
C GLY A 201 -41.25 -19.24 -10.22
N GLU A 202 -40.85 -18.45 -11.22
CA GLU A 202 -39.57 -18.58 -11.91
C GLU A 202 -38.38 -18.28 -11.00
N MET A 203 -38.53 -17.38 -10.01
CA MET A 203 -37.44 -17.11 -9.04
C MET A 203 -37.03 -18.36 -8.24
N LYS A 204 -37.95 -19.30 -8.05
CA LYS A 204 -37.72 -20.56 -7.33
C LYS A 204 -37.47 -21.74 -8.26
N ASN A 205 -37.51 -21.52 -9.57
CA ASN A 205 -37.35 -22.58 -10.55
C ASN A 205 -35.85 -22.96 -10.67
N PRO A 206 -35.47 -24.20 -10.30
CA PRO A 206 -34.07 -24.60 -10.30
C PRO A 206 -33.54 -24.97 -11.69
N ASP A 207 -34.42 -25.14 -12.69
CA ASP A 207 -34.04 -25.60 -14.01
C ASP A 207 -34.49 -24.65 -15.12
N ARG A 208 -33.52 -23.89 -15.63
CA ARG A 208 -33.67 -22.94 -16.74
C ARG A 208 -34.87 -22.00 -16.57
N PRO A 209 -34.91 -21.21 -15.48
CA PRO A 209 -35.96 -20.22 -15.26
C PRO A 209 -36.11 -19.29 -16.45
N LYS A 210 -37.36 -18.98 -16.81
CA LYS A 210 -37.62 -17.98 -17.85
C LYS A 210 -37.21 -16.60 -17.36
N THR A 211 -36.66 -15.79 -18.25
CA THR A 211 -36.29 -14.41 -17.93
C THR A 211 -37.50 -13.49 -18.00
N LEU A 212 -37.67 -12.60 -17.03
CA LEU A 212 -38.68 -11.55 -17.09
C LEU A 212 -38.15 -10.36 -17.86
N CYS A 213 -38.78 -10.01 -18.97
CA CYS A 213 -38.47 -8.82 -19.74
C CYS A 213 -39.56 -7.77 -19.54
N VAL A 214 -39.26 -6.72 -18.77
CA VAL A 214 -40.19 -5.61 -18.54
C VAL A 214 -39.75 -4.42 -19.37
N TRP A 215 -40.63 -3.95 -20.25
CA TRP A 215 -40.39 -2.74 -21.03
C TRP A 215 -41.49 -1.72 -20.86
N GLY A 216 -41.21 -0.45 -21.16
CA GLY A 216 -42.19 0.64 -21.07
C GLY A 216 -41.58 1.95 -20.58
N PRO A 217 -42.36 3.03 -20.43
CA PRO A 217 -41.85 4.37 -20.14
C PRO A 217 -40.91 4.45 -18.92
N SER A 218 -40.01 5.42 -18.91
CA SER A 218 -39.13 5.68 -17.77
C SER A 218 -39.93 6.15 -16.54
N ARG A 219 -39.32 6.03 -15.35
CA ARG A 219 -39.89 6.45 -14.06
C ARG A 219 -41.13 5.65 -13.60
N THR A 220 -41.31 4.43 -14.09
CA THR A 220 -42.41 3.56 -13.67
C THR A 220 -42.09 2.67 -12.44
N GLY A 221 -40.88 2.73 -11.89
CA GLY A 221 -40.49 1.92 -10.72
C GLY A 221 -39.96 0.52 -11.05
N LYS A 222 -39.69 0.24 -12.34
CA LYS A 222 -39.19 -1.05 -12.83
C LYS A 222 -37.91 -1.49 -12.10
N THR A 223 -36.93 -0.59 -12.05
CA THR A 223 -35.61 -0.85 -11.50
C THR A 223 -35.70 -1.09 -10.00
N GLU A 224 -36.53 -0.31 -9.30
CA GLU A 224 -36.68 -0.39 -7.86
C GLU A 224 -37.41 -1.66 -7.43
N TRP A 225 -38.48 -2.03 -8.13
CA TRP A 225 -39.14 -3.31 -7.90
C TRP A 225 -38.22 -4.49 -8.20
N ALA A 226 -37.53 -4.49 -9.34
CA ALA A 226 -36.67 -5.60 -9.71
C ALA A 226 -35.56 -5.82 -8.68
N ARG A 227 -34.98 -4.75 -8.15
CA ARG A 227 -33.88 -4.80 -7.18
C ARG A 227 -34.36 -5.03 -5.73
N SER A 228 -35.66 -4.93 -5.45
CA SER A 228 -36.22 -5.17 -4.11
C SER A 228 -36.53 -6.64 -3.82
N LEU A 229 -36.41 -7.55 -4.80
CA LEU A 229 -36.83 -8.95 -4.64
C LEU A 229 -35.89 -9.80 -3.78
N GLY A 230 -34.65 -9.34 -3.56
CA GLY A 230 -33.63 -10.10 -2.81
C GLY A 230 -32.20 -9.81 -3.28
N PRO A 231 -31.22 -10.59 -2.80
CA PRO A 231 -29.81 -10.48 -3.20
C PRO A 231 -29.63 -10.65 -4.71
N HIS A 232 -29.01 -9.68 -5.38
CA HIS A 232 -28.90 -9.68 -6.84
C HIS A 232 -27.62 -9.05 -7.33
N ILE A 233 -27.26 -9.39 -8.57
CA ILE A 233 -26.31 -8.58 -9.34
C ILE A 233 -27.11 -7.57 -10.16
N TYR A 234 -26.73 -6.29 -10.07
CA TYR A 234 -27.29 -5.23 -10.90
C TYR A 234 -26.28 -4.72 -11.93
N MET A 235 -26.68 -4.64 -13.19
CA MET A 235 -25.91 -4.03 -14.27
C MET A 235 -26.79 -3.05 -15.02
N ASN A 236 -26.27 -1.86 -15.30
CA ASN A 236 -27.00 -0.79 -15.99
C ASN A 236 -26.23 -0.32 -17.22
N GLY A 237 -26.90 -0.31 -18.38
CA GLY A 237 -26.37 0.18 -19.66
C GLY A 237 -25.30 -0.70 -20.32
N GLN A 238 -24.48 -1.40 -19.52
CA GLN A 238 -23.39 -2.26 -19.99
C GLN A 238 -23.24 -3.49 -19.10
N LEU A 239 -22.83 -4.59 -19.72
CA LEU A 239 -22.33 -5.77 -19.01
C LEU A 239 -21.10 -5.36 -18.19
N ASN A 240 -21.03 -5.82 -16.95
CA ASN A 240 -19.82 -5.77 -16.13
C ASN A 240 -19.53 -7.17 -15.61
N ALA A 241 -18.70 -7.91 -16.34
CA ALA A 241 -18.45 -9.31 -16.01
C ALA A 241 -17.69 -9.48 -14.69
N ALA A 242 -16.97 -8.46 -14.19
CA ALA A 242 -16.27 -8.53 -12.90
C ALA A 242 -17.24 -8.83 -11.75
N LYS A 243 -18.47 -8.29 -11.80
CA LYS A 243 -19.50 -8.54 -10.78
C LYS A 243 -19.89 -10.02 -10.67
N LEU A 244 -19.80 -10.79 -11.77
CA LEU A 244 -20.07 -12.24 -11.81
C LEU A 244 -18.90 -13.05 -11.26
N PHE A 245 -17.68 -12.50 -11.31
CA PHE A 245 -16.46 -13.19 -10.93
C PHE A 245 -15.98 -12.91 -9.51
N GLU A 246 -16.41 -11.78 -8.96
CA GLU A 246 -16.01 -11.29 -7.64
C GLU A 246 -17.11 -11.56 -6.61
N LEU A 247 -17.91 -12.60 -6.82
CA LEU A 247 -18.89 -13.08 -5.85
C LEU A 247 -18.14 -13.62 -4.64
N ASP A 248 -18.35 -12.99 -3.49
CA ASP A 248 -17.81 -13.43 -2.20
C ASP A 248 -18.89 -14.23 -1.46
N GLY A 249 -18.47 -15.26 -0.70
CA GLY A 249 -19.35 -16.32 -0.17
C GLY A 249 -20.50 -15.87 0.73
N ASP A 250 -20.47 -14.64 1.25
CA ASP A 250 -21.51 -14.12 2.15
C ASP A 250 -22.65 -13.39 1.41
N GLN A 251 -22.54 -13.18 0.10
CA GLN A 251 -23.54 -12.49 -0.72
C GLN A 251 -23.75 -13.19 -2.06
N GLU A 252 -24.05 -14.48 -2.02
CA GLU A 252 -24.40 -15.20 -3.23
C GLU A 252 -25.71 -14.63 -3.81
N PRO A 253 -25.71 -14.12 -5.05
CA PRO A 253 -26.89 -13.52 -5.65
C PRO A 253 -27.91 -14.60 -6.01
N GLU A 254 -29.18 -14.29 -5.85
CA GLU A 254 -30.29 -15.17 -6.24
C GLU A 254 -30.69 -14.96 -7.70
N TYR A 255 -30.50 -13.75 -8.23
CA TYR A 255 -30.89 -13.39 -9.60
C TYR A 255 -30.06 -12.22 -10.15
N LEU A 256 -30.27 -11.93 -11.44
CA LEU A 256 -29.61 -10.86 -12.19
C LEU A 256 -30.64 -9.80 -12.59
N VAL A 257 -30.28 -8.54 -12.46
CA VAL A 257 -31.03 -7.40 -13.01
C VAL A 257 -30.17 -6.71 -14.06
N LEU A 258 -30.65 -6.76 -15.29
CA LEU A 258 -30.05 -6.18 -16.49
C LEU A 258 -30.89 -4.98 -16.92
N ASP A 259 -30.45 -3.77 -16.57
CA ASP A 259 -31.22 -2.54 -16.76
C ASP A 259 -30.65 -1.68 -17.88
N ASP A 260 -31.55 -1.13 -18.70
CA ASP A 260 -31.26 -0.24 -19.83
C ASP A 260 -30.18 -0.76 -20.80
N MET A 261 -30.08 -2.09 -20.95
CA MET A 261 -29.16 -2.70 -21.90
C MET A 261 -29.82 -2.89 -23.26
N ASP A 262 -29.24 -2.31 -24.30
CA ASP A 262 -29.69 -2.52 -25.68
C ASP A 262 -29.56 -4.00 -26.07
N ILE A 263 -30.69 -4.66 -26.30
CA ILE A 263 -30.73 -6.10 -26.58
C ILE A 263 -29.91 -6.44 -27.83
N ASP A 264 -29.92 -5.59 -28.85
CA ASP A 264 -29.21 -5.81 -30.11
C ASP A 264 -27.68 -5.73 -29.96
N ARG A 265 -27.19 -5.10 -28.89
CA ARG A 265 -25.77 -4.99 -28.55
C ARG A 265 -25.35 -5.97 -27.46
N PHE A 266 -26.31 -6.67 -26.88
CA PHE A 266 -26.05 -7.65 -25.85
C PHE A 266 -25.84 -9.02 -26.50
N TRP A 267 -24.58 -9.42 -26.61
CA TRP A 267 -24.22 -10.66 -27.31
C TRP A 267 -24.54 -11.91 -26.48
N SER A 268 -24.62 -11.80 -25.14
CA SER A 268 -24.85 -12.92 -24.23
C SER A 268 -26.35 -13.19 -23.94
N VAL A 269 -27.26 -12.78 -24.84
CA VAL A 269 -28.71 -12.93 -24.63
C VAL A 269 -29.08 -14.39 -24.36
N LYS A 270 -28.55 -15.35 -25.12
CA LYS A 270 -28.96 -16.76 -24.98
C LYS A 270 -28.47 -17.38 -23.68
N GLU A 271 -27.30 -16.96 -23.23
CA GLU A 271 -26.63 -17.38 -22.01
C GLU A 271 -27.42 -16.94 -20.78
N PHE A 272 -27.74 -15.64 -20.69
CA PHE A 272 -28.49 -15.11 -19.54
C PHE A 272 -29.99 -15.39 -19.63
N PHE A 273 -30.61 -15.14 -20.79
CA PHE A 273 -32.08 -15.23 -20.88
C PHE A 273 -32.57 -16.67 -20.83
N GLY A 274 -31.74 -17.59 -21.31
CA GLY A 274 -31.98 -19.02 -21.24
C GLY A 274 -31.52 -19.65 -19.93
N ALA A 275 -31.05 -18.85 -18.95
CA ALA A 275 -30.53 -19.32 -17.66
C ALA A 275 -29.56 -20.50 -17.83
N GLN A 276 -28.56 -20.34 -18.70
CA GLN A 276 -27.57 -21.38 -18.93
C GLN A 276 -26.75 -21.60 -17.65
N ARG A 277 -26.50 -22.87 -17.31
CA ARG A 277 -25.77 -23.25 -16.09
C ARG A 277 -24.30 -22.89 -16.16
N GLU A 278 -23.72 -23.01 -17.36
CA GLU A 278 -22.31 -22.75 -17.62
C GLU A 278 -22.15 -22.09 -18.99
N PHE A 279 -21.38 -21.01 -19.05
CA PHE A 279 -21.02 -20.35 -20.31
C PHE A 279 -19.74 -19.53 -20.16
N GLU A 280 -19.08 -19.22 -21.29
CA GLU A 280 -17.93 -18.33 -21.31
C GLU A 280 -18.36 -16.88 -21.50
N ILE A 281 -17.85 -15.98 -20.66
CA ILE A 281 -18.02 -14.54 -20.85
C ILE A 281 -16.68 -13.81 -20.90
N THR A 282 -16.66 -12.71 -21.66
CA THR A 282 -15.56 -11.75 -21.68
C THR A 282 -16.11 -10.35 -21.59
N ASP A 283 -15.27 -9.44 -21.13
CA ASP A 283 -15.56 -8.02 -21.10
C ASP A 283 -14.31 -7.26 -21.60
N LYS A 284 -14.41 -5.94 -21.67
CA LYS A 284 -13.33 -5.08 -22.12
C LYS A 284 -12.07 -5.29 -21.27
N TYR A 285 -10.95 -5.55 -21.93
CA TYR A 285 -9.64 -5.78 -21.30
C TYR A 285 -9.58 -6.96 -20.32
N MET A 286 -10.55 -7.88 -20.40
CA MET A 286 -10.56 -9.10 -19.61
C MET A 286 -10.38 -10.31 -20.51
N ARG A 287 -9.75 -11.35 -19.97
CA ARG A 287 -9.73 -12.68 -20.62
C ARG A 287 -11.11 -13.32 -20.50
N LYS A 288 -11.45 -14.19 -21.46
CA LYS A 288 -12.60 -15.08 -21.33
C LYS A 288 -12.50 -15.89 -20.04
N ARG A 289 -13.63 -16.06 -19.37
CA ARG A 289 -13.76 -16.84 -18.13
C ARG A 289 -15.11 -17.55 -18.13
N THR A 290 -15.12 -18.72 -17.53
CA THR A 290 -16.34 -19.49 -17.29
C THR A 290 -17.17 -18.84 -16.18
N VAL A 291 -18.46 -18.69 -16.44
CA VAL A 291 -19.48 -18.27 -15.48
C VAL A 291 -20.38 -19.46 -15.19
N PHE A 292 -20.62 -19.71 -13.91
CA PHE A 292 -21.64 -20.63 -13.44
C PHE A 292 -22.82 -19.80 -12.93
N TRP A 293 -23.96 -19.86 -13.61
CA TRP A 293 -25.12 -19.03 -13.28
C TRP A 293 -26.36 -19.89 -13.03
N GLY A 294 -27.07 -20.30 -14.08
CA GLY A 294 -28.29 -21.12 -13.97
C GLY A 294 -29.46 -20.45 -13.23
N LYS A 295 -29.33 -19.18 -12.85
CA LYS A 295 -30.28 -18.44 -12.00
C LYS A 295 -31.17 -17.50 -12.82
N PRO A 296 -32.32 -17.08 -12.27
CA PRO A 296 -33.25 -16.15 -12.91
C PRO A 296 -32.61 -14.82 -13.32
N CYS A 297 -33.17 -14.22 -14.36
CA CYS A 297 -32.78 -12.91 -14.86
C CYS A 297 -34.01 -12.03 -15.06
N ILE A 298 -33.87 -10.74 -14.75
CA ILE A 298 -34.82 -9.68 -15.06
C ILE A 298 -34.12 -8.72 -16.00
N TRP A 299 -34.69 -8.51 -17.18
CA TRP A 299 -34.24 -7.51 -18.13
C TRP A 299 -35.23 -6.34 -18.20
N LEU A 300 -34.72 -5.13 -18.04
CA LEU A 300 -35.48 -3.91 -17.99
C LEU A 300 -35.05 -2.97 -19.11
N ASN A 301 -36.00 -2.40 -19.83
CA ASN A 301 -35.70 -1.40 -20.87
C ASN A 301 -36.89 -0.47 -21.11
N ASN A 302 -36.71 0.56 -21.93
CA ASN A 302 -37.79 1.38 -22.45
C ASN A 302 -38.33 0.87 -23.79
N LYS A 303 -37.54 0.08 -24.54
CA LYS A 303 -37.93 -0.49 -25.84
C LYS A 303 -38.44 -1.92 -25.71
N ASN A 304 -39.38 -2.29 -26.58
CA ASN A 304 -39.87 -3.66 -26.67
C ASN A 304 -38.72 -4.61 -27.08
N PRO A 305 -38.37 -5.62 -26.27
CA PRO A 305 -37.28 -6.55 -26.55
C PRO A 305 -37.54 -7.43 -27.78
N LEU A 306 -38.79 -7.62 -28.18
CA LEU A 306 -39.18 -8.43 -29.34
C LEU A 306 -39.04 -7.66 -30.66
N ASN A 307 -38.79 -6.35 -30.61
CA ASN A 307 -38.48 -5.55 -31.80
C ASN A 307 -36.97 -5.52 -32.07
N THR A 308 -36.38 -6.71 -32.13
CA THR A 308 -34.96 -6.94 -32.43
C THR A 308 -34.81 -7.47 -33.86
N THR A 309 -33.76 -7.06 -34.55
CA THR A 309 -33.37 -7.64 -35.85
C THR A 309 -32.17 -8.56 -35.76
N VAL A 310 -31.57 -8.67 -34.57
CA VAL A 310 -30.31 -9.40 -34.35
C VAL A 310 -30.57 -10.76 -33.72
N HIS A 311 -31.56 -10.84 -32.83
CA HIS A 311 -31.87 -12.06 -32.08
C HIS A 311 -33.09 -12.79 -32.61
N ASP A 312 -33.11 -14.11 -32.40
CA ASP A 312 -34.24 -14.97 -32.74
C ASP A 312 -35.43 -14.67 -31.82
N VAL A 313 -36.47 -14.05 -32.40
CA VAL A 313 -37.68 -13.62 -31.69
C VAL A 313 -38.48 -14.81 -31.16
N ASP A 314 -38.51 -15.94 -31.85
CA ASP A 314 -39.26 -17.12 -31.40
C ASP A 314 -38.53 -17.79 -30.24
N TRP A 315 -37.20 -17.82 -30.29
CA TRP A 315 -36.39 -18.22 -29.14
C TRP A 315 -36.62 -17.30 -27.93
N LEU A 316 -36.66 -15.97 -28.13
CA LEU A 316 -36.94 -15.02 -27.05
C LEU A 316 -38.30 -15.29 -26.41
N LYS A 317 -39.37 -15.44 -27.21
CA LYS A 317 -40.72 -15.76 -26.70
C LYS A 317 -40.75 -17.06 -25.90
N ALA A 318 -39.99 -18.08 -26.32
CA ALA A 318 -39.95 -19.36 -25.61
C ALA A 318 -39.25 -19.29 -24.25
N ASN A 319 -38.21 -18.45 -24.11
CA ASN A 319 -37.35 -18.36 -22.92
C ASN A 319 -37.66 -17.15 -22.02
N THR A 320 -38.60 -16.28 -22.40
CA THR A 320 -38.92 -15.07 -21.63
C THR A 320 -40.40 -14.91 -21.34
N VAL A 321 -40.70 -14.23 -20.24
CA VAL A 321 -42.00 -13.65 -19.95
C VAL A 321 -41.89 -12.16 -20.24
N VAL A 322 -42.58 -11.68 -21.27
CA VAL A 322 -42.49 -10.27 -21.70
C VAL A 322 -43.71 -9.50 -21.20
N TYR A 323 -43.48 -8.37 -20.54
CA TYR A 323 -44.55 -7.49 -20.07
C TYR A 323 -44.27 -6.03 -20.43
N ASN A 324 -45.29 -5.35 -20.97
CA ASN A 324 -45.26 -3.91 -21.20
C ASN A 324 -45.87 -3.19 -19.99
N LEU A 325 -45.03 -2.50 -19.21
CA LEU A 325 -45.44 -1.71 -18.07
C LEU A 325 -45.66 -0.25 -18.50
N ASP A 326 -46.93 0.14 -18.57
CA ASP A 326 -47.40 1.46 -19.02
C ASP A 326 -47.76 2.43 -17.87
N HIS A 327 -47.62 1.99 -16.62
CA HIS A 327 -47.96 2.78 -15.43
C HIS A 327 -46.91 2.63 -14.32
N PRO A 328 -46.81 3.58 -13.37
CA PRO A 328 -45.92 3.44 -12.22
C PRO A 328 -46.40 2.37 -11.24
N LEU A 329 -45.46 1.62 -10.66
CA LEU A 329 -45.74 0.55 -9.69
C LEU A 329 -46.02 1.08 -8.27
N TYR A 330 -45.47 2.25 -7.95
CA TYR A 330 -45.62 2.94 -6.68
C TYR A 330 -46.77 3.94 -6.73
N ASN A 331 -47.28 4.36 -5.58
CA ASN A 331 -48.12 5.54 -5.48
C ASN A 331 -47.20 6.77 -5.44
N ASP A 332 -47.54 7.83 -6.17
CA ASP A 332 -46.83 9.09 -6.02
C ASP A 332 -46.87 9.49 -4.54
N ALA A 333 -45.70 9.78 -3.96
CA ALA A 333 -45.66 10.31 -2.60
C ALA A 333 -46.37 11.67 -2.64
N GLU A 334 -47.38 11.85 -1.78
CA GLU A 334 -47.93 13.19 -1.47
C GLU A 334 -46.85 14.16 -0.98
#